data_AF-A0AAD5WNC4-F1
#
_entry.id   AF-A0AAD5WNC4-F1
#
_cell.length_a   1.000
_cell.length_b   1.000
_cell.length_c   1.000
_cell.angle_alpha   90.00
_cell.angle_beta   90.00
_cell.angle_gamma   90.00
#
_symmetry.space_group_name_H-M   'P 1'
#
loop_
_entity.id
_entity.type
_entity.pdbx_description
1 polymer ?
#
loop_
_entity_poly.entity_id
_entity_poly.type
_entity_poly.pdbx_seq_one_letter_code
_entity_poly.pdbx_strand_id
1 'polypeptide(L)'
;MEDDIAPVERHYSNTVEEHDEDRLAQFGYKQELKRDWGLAHNFGVSFSIISVITGTTTLFSYGLATGGPAVMSIGWLVVAFFTLLVATAMAEIVSAIPTSGGPYFWAALLAPPAWSAFAAWITGWFNLLGQVAVTTGISFGLAGLIATAATVQNPGYEPSASKTIGIYAAILVSHGVVNTFGVKSLRFFNNLSIFLHSAGISALCIAVLAIAPTHQKASFVFGKFNDDTGVDGAEGWSARASPAYVAMCGALLSQYTMTGFDASAHLSEETKNADWSAPIGVVSSVGFSALFGFFVLLSFLFSIQDFDATVNSPHGQPVLQIFVDIAGEKGALAMFSLIMICVWHCGLFSMTSNSRMMFAFARDGGIHPFFHKVDKRFRSPIRTVWLAATLSFILALPSLGSDVAFAAATSIATIGLYISYGLPILIGMIWHENFKKMRGPFSLGFMSRPVASVACCWIGCITVVFCLPTANPVTDQTLNYTVVAVGIIAVGALLAWGLWARRWFTGPKEEVMQALRLGVDPTDPGALEEKKEKEVNTSGILEPEKYRPPTIWMGATQAKIVEYVVLKTGFGSVLFFTHSLTGMEKVGKVVVIDEGRIVEQGKPNVLLSGPSTQLQQVATGDGAGGRGPTDTG
;
A
#
# COMPACT_ATOMS: atom_id res chain seq x y z
N MET A 1 5.13 -41.04 -4.53
CA MET A 1 5.54 -40.50 -3.23
C MET A 1 4.72 -39.24 -3.07
N GLU A 2 3.50 -39.45 -2.58
CA GLU A 2 2.54 -38.39 -2.22
C GLU A 2 3.12 -37.60 -1.05
N ASP A 3 3.18 -36.28 -1.19
CA ASP A 3 3.48 -35.41 -0.07
C ASP A 3 2.19 -35.28 0.77
N ASP A 4 2.15 -36.01 1.88
CA ASP A 4 1.13 -35.91 2.92
C ASP A 4 1.07 -34.48 3.46
N ILE A 5 0.07 -33.71 3.00
CA ILE A 5 -0.34 -32.48 3.66
C ILE A 5 -1.07 -32.90 4.94
N ALA A 6 -0.38 -32.85 6.08
CA ALA A 6 -0.99 -33.10 7.37
C ALA A 6 -2.20 -32.16 7.56
N PRO A 7 -3.36 -32.68 8.01
CA PRO A 7 -4.53 -31.86 8.28
C PRO A 7 -4.21 -30.86 9.40
N VAL A 8 -4.65 -29.61 9.24
CA VAL A 8 -4.60 -28.60 10.31
C VAL A 8 -5.60 -29.06 11.38
N GLU A 9 -5.11 -29.68 12.44
CA GLU A 9 -5.91 -30.13 13.58
C GLU A 9 -6.48 -28.92 14.32
N ARG A 10 -7.81 -28.84 14.44
CA ARG A 10 -8.50 -27.80 15.21
C ARG A 10 -8.19 -27.97 16.71
N HIS A 11 -7.58 -26.97 17.31
CA HIS A 11 -7.71 -26.71 18.72
C HIS A 11 -8.68 -25.54 18.91
N TYR A 12 -9.94 -25.80 19.25
CA TYR A 12 -10.78 -24.76 19.86
C TYR A 12 -10.17 -24.44 21.23
N SER A 13 -9.38 -23.38 21.30
CA SER A 13 -8.63 -23.02 22.49
C SER A 13 -8.81 -21.53 22.84
N ASN A 14 -8.70 -21.23 24.13
CA ASN A 14 -9.26 -20.04 24.78
C ASN A 14 -8.32 -18.83 24.81
N THR A 15 -7.23 -18.82 24.03
CA THR A 15 -6.24 -17.73 24.07
C THR A 15 -6.32 -16.81 22.85
N VAL A 16 -6.00 -15.53 23.06
CA VAL A 16 -5.97 -14.51 21.99
C VAL A 16 -4.98 -14.90 20.86
N GLU A 17 -3.88 -15.58 21.21
CA GLU A 17 -2.85 -15.98 20.25
C GLU A 17 -3.37 -17.04 19.27
N GLU A 18 -4.10 -18.05 19.75
CA GLU A 18 -4.68 -19.09 18.91
C GLU A 18 -5.80 -18.54 18.02
N HIS A 19 -6.66 -17.66 18.54
CA HIS A 19 -7.67 -16.97 17.72
C HIS A 19 -7.04 -16.16 16.57
N ASP A 20 -5.94 -15.45 16.83
CA ASP A 20 -5.24 -14.73 15.77
C ASP A 20 -4.55 -15.67 14.76
N GLU A 21 -4.05 -16.83 15.22
CA GLU A 21 -3.48 -17.87 14.34
C GLU A 21 -4.56 -18.48 13.43
N ASP A 22 -5.71 -18.86 13.99
CA ASP A 22 -6.87 -19.37 13.25
C ASP A 22 -7.36 -18.34 12.23
N ARG A 23 -7.45 -17.07 12.64
CA ARG A 23 -7.85 -16.00 11.74
C ARG A 23 -6.84 -15.75 10.62
N LEU A 24 -5.54 -15.93 10.87
CA LEU A 24 -4.54 -15.87 9.80
C LEU A 24 -4.64 -17.09 8.86
N ALA A 25 -4.93 -18.26 9.41
CA ALA A 25 -5.16 -19.49 8.64
C ALA A 25 -6.38 -19.36 7.72
N GLN A 26 -7.43 -18.63 8.15
CA GLN A 26 -8.56 -18.26 7.29
C GLN A 26 -8.13 -17.40 6.09
N PHE A 27 -7.02 -16.66 6.17
CA PHE A 27 -6.44 -15.97 5.01
C PHE A 27 -5.44 -16.82 4.21
N GLY A 28 -5.37 -18.12 4.49
CA GLY A 28 -4.53 -19.08 3.75
C GLY A 28 -3.07 -19.06 4.15
N TYR A 29 -2.72 -18.42 5.27
CA TYR A 29 -1.35 -18.25 5.71
C TYR A 29 -1.08 -19.01 7.01
N LYS A 30 0.09 -19.64 7.06
CA LYS A 30 0.64 -20.21 8.29
C LYS A 30 1.29 -19.11 9.12
N GLN A 31 1.20 -19.20 10.44
CA GLN A 31 1.95 -18.34 11.34
C GLN A 31 3.47 -18.56 11.20
N GLU A 32 4.16 -17.63 10.54
CA GLU A 32 5.63 -17.66 10.39
C GLU A 32 6.35 -16.60 11.23
N LEU A 33 5.71 -15.43 11.41
CA LEU A 33 6.20 -14.34 12.24
C LEU A 33 5.76 -14.52 13.69
N LYS A 34 6.45 -13.91 14.65
CA LYS A 34 6.13 -14.10 16.08
C LYS A 34 5.18 -13.00 16.57
N ARG A 35 4.03 -13.37 17.14
CA ARG A 35 3.07 -12.44 17.77
C ARG A 35 3.56 -11.92 19.10
N ASP A 36 4.43 -10.92 19.01
CA ASP A 36 5.12 -10.34 20.14
C ASP A 36 4.67 -8.88 20.39
N TRP A 37 3.80 -8.33 19.55
CA TRP A 37 3.40 -6.93 19.61
C TRP A 37 1.97 -6.80 20.15
N GLY A 38 1.77 -5.85 21.06
CA GLY A 38 0.43 -5.46 21.52
C GLY A 38 -0.02 -4.16 20.85
N LEU A 39 -1.23 -3.69 21.19
CA LEU A 39 -1.81 -2.45 20.66
C LEU A 39 -0.84 -1.26 20.72
N ALA A 40 -0.22 -1.01 21.89
CA ALA A 40 0.72 0.11 22.06
C ALA A 40 1.95 -0.01 21.15
N HIS A 41 2.41 -1.23 20.87
CA HIS A 41 3.54 -1.45 19.98
C HIS A 41 3.15 -1.21 18.51
N ASN A 42 1.97 -1.69 18.10
CA ASN A 42 1.44 -1.49 16.75
C ASN A 42 1.18 0.00 16.47
N PHE A 43 0.51 0.70 17.39
CA PHE A 43 0.37 2.16 17.36
C PHE A 43 1.73 2.85 17.28
N GLY A 44 2.67 2.43 18.15
CA GLY A 44 3.98 3.05 18.28
C GLY A 44 4.78 3.07 17.00
N VAL A 45 4.67 2.05 16.16
CA VAL A 45 5.38 2.02 14.88
C VAL A 45 4.80 2.97 13.86
N SER A 46 3.49 2.97 13.66
CA SER A 46 2.86 3.95 12.78
C SER A 46 3.10 5.38 13.27
N PHE A 47 2.98 5.62 14.57
CA PHE A 47 3.30 6.91 15.19
C PHE A 47 4.77 7.32 14.97
N SER A 48 5.69 6.35 15.07
CA SER A 48 7.12 6.59 14.84
C SER A 48 7.47 6.84 13.38
N ILE A 49 6.75 6.24 12.42
CA ILE A 49 6.99 6.49 10.99
C ILE A 49 6.40 7.83 10.56
N ILE A 50 5.22 8.19 11.08
CA ILE A 50 4.64 9.52 10.84
C ILE A 50 5.58 10.60 11.39
N SER A 51 6.21 10.38 12.55
CA SER A 51 7.19 11.26 13.20
C SER A 51 7.04 12.73 12.84
N VAL A 52 6.15 13.42 13.54
CA VAL A 52 5.82 14.82 13.23
C VAL A 52 7.05 15.71 13.19
N ILE A 53 8.02 15.48 14.08
CA ILE A 53 9.26 16.24 14.14
C ILE A 53 10.15 16.02 12.90
N THR A 54 10.12 14.82 12.31
CA THR A 54 10.89 14.50 11.10
C THR A 54 10.37 15.34 9.93
N GLY A 55 9.08 15.25 9.64
CA GLY A 55 8.47 15.95 8.52
C GLY A 55 8.51 17.48 8.70
N THR A 56 8.19 17.98 9.89
CA THR A 56 8.23 19.42 10.15
C THR A 56 9.63 19.99 10.07
N THR A 57 10.65 19.28 10.57
CA THR A 57 12.04 19.79 10.53
C THR A 57 12.61 19.73 9.11
N THR A 58 12.49 18.59 8.44
CA THR A 58 13.10 18.39 7.11
C THR A 58 12.47 19.24 6.02
N LEU A 59 11.18 19.58 6.15
CA LEU A 59 10.46 20.41 5.18
C LEU A 59 10.18 21.83 5.71
N PHE A 60 10.71 22.24 6.86
CA PHE A 60 10.38 23.56 7.42
C PHE A 60 10.69 24.70 6.45
N SER A 61 11.85 24.65 5.80
CA SER A 61 12.25 25.61 4.76
C SER A 61 11.25 25.66 3.61
N TYR A 62 10.85 24.49 3.10
CA TYR A 62 9.81 24.39 2.08
C TYR A 62 8.52 25.06 2.53
N GLY A 63 8.02 24.75 3.73
CA GLY A 63 6.79 25.34 4.28
C GLY A 63 6.86 26.86 4.44
N LEU A 64 8.00 27.40 4.88
CA LEU A 64 8.21 28.84 4.99
C LEU A 64 8.19 29.53 3.62
N ALA A 65 8.76 28.89 2.59
CA ALA A 65 8.82 29.43 1.24
C ALA A 65 7.48 29.31 0.48
N THR A 66 6.75 28.21 0.67
CA THR A 66 5.49 27.93 -0.04
C THR A 66 4.27 28.25 0.83
N GLY A 67 4.07 29.53 1.15
CA GLY A 67 2.88 30.01 1.86
C GLY A 67 3.14 30.49 3.28
N GLY A 68 4.28 30.17 3.89
CA GLY A 68 4.70 30.72 5.17
C GLY A 68 3.90 30.21 6.39
N PRO A 69 4.04 30.90 7.54
CA PRO A 69 3.42 30.49 8.80
C PRO A 69 1.91 30.22 8.72
N ALA A 70 1.16 31.03 7.95
CA ALA A 70 -0.29 30.87 7.81
C ALA A 70 -0.66 29.53 7.17
N VAL A 71 0.03 29.15 6.09
CA VAL A 71 -0.24 27.88 5.39
C VAL A 71 0.27 26.70 6.20
N MET A 72 1.44 26.82 6.83
CA MET A 72 1.97 25.77 7.71
C MET A 72 1.02 25.46 8.88
N SER A 73 0.42 26.48 9.50
CA SER A 73 -0.49 26.31 10.63
C SER A 73 -1.89 25.85 10.20
N ILE A 74 -2.57 26.59 9.31
CA ILE A 74 -3.95 26.29 8.91
C ILE A 74 -3.99 25.06 7.98
N GLY A 75 -3.04 24.96 7.05
CA GLY A 75 -2.92 23.84 6.14
C GLY A 75 -2.71 22.52 6.87
N TRP A 76 -1.98 22.52 7.99
CA TRP A 76 -1.84 21.34 8.84
C TRP A 76 -3.17 20.80 9.33
N LEU A 77 -4.07 21.65 9.82
CA LEU A 77 -5.39 21.23 10.30
C LEU A 77 -6.26 20.67 9.17
N VAL A 78 -6.21 21.30 8.00
CA VAL A 78 -6.96 20.85 6.82
C VAL A 78 -6.47 19.47 6.35
N VAL A 79 -5.15 19.33 6.18
CA VAL A 79 -4.54 18.06 5.76
C VAL A 79 -4.76 16.96 6.79
N ALA A 80 -4.67 17.29 8.09
CA ALA A 80 -4.91 16.34 9.16
C ALA A 80 -6.34 15.80 9.13
N PHE A 81 -7.33 16.68 8.95
CA PHE A 81 -8.73 16.28 8.85
C PHE A 81 -8.95 15.27 7.71
N PHE A 82 -8.49 15.58 6.51
CA PHE A 82 -8.67 14.67 5.36
C PHE A 82 -7.83 13.40 5.49
N THR A 83 -6.64 13.47 6.06
CA THR A 83 -5.81 12.28 6.31
C THR A 83 -6.44 11.36 7.35
N LEU A 84 -7.12 11.90 8.37
CA LEU A 84 -7.92 11.08 9.29
C LEU A 84 -9.04 10.33 8.57
N LEU A 85 -9.68 10.93 7.56
CA LEU A 85 -10.71 10.23 6.78
C LEU A 85 -10.10 9.08 5.96
N VAL A 86 -8.93 9.29 5.35
CA VAL A 86 -8.18 8.22 4.67
C VAL A 86 -7.82 7.10 5.66
N ALA A 87 -7.26 7.45 6.81
CA ALA A 87 -6.89 6.51 7.85
C ALA A 87 -8.08 5.72 8.36
N THR A 88 -9.24 6.37 8.55
CA THR A 88 -10.47 5.73 9.01
C THR A 88 -11.03 4.77 7.96
N ALA A 89 -10.99 5.12 6.67
CA ALA A 89 -11.37 4.21 5.59
C ALA A 89 -10.46 2.98 5.53
N MET A 90 -9.14 3.16 5.68
CA MET A 90 -8.19 2.05 5.77
C MET A 90 -8.41 1.20 7.03
N ALA A 91 -8.74 1.83 8.16
CA ALA A 91 -9.02 1.13 9.41
C ALA A 91 -10.20 0.16 9.26
N GLU A 92 -11.25 0.55 8.55
CA GLU A 92 -12.37 -0.37 8.24
C GLU A 92 -11.91 -1.60 7.45
N ILE A 93 -11.00 -1.41 6.49
CA ILE A 93 -10.47 -2.49 5.64
C ILE A 93 -9.50 -3.40 6.40
N VAL A 94 -8.54 -2.85 7.15
CA VAL A 94 -7.56 -3.66 7.91
C VAL A 94 -8.23 -4.42 9.06
N SER A 95 -9.30 -3.87 9.65
CA SER A 95 -10.09 -4.60 10.65
C SER A 95 -10.75 -5.84 10.07
N ALA A 96 -11.25 -5.73 8.83
CA ALA A 96 -11.77 -6.84 8.06
C ALA A 96 -10.66 -7.85 7.68
N ILE A 97 -9.51 -7.35 7.24
CA ILE A 97 -8.46 -8.14 6.58
C ILE A 97 -7.08 -7.82 7.21
N PRO A 98 -6.81 -8.29 8.44
CA PRO A 98 -5.58 -7.96 9.18
C PRO A 98 -4.38 -8.85 8.74
N THR A 99 -3.90 -8.66 7.51
CA THR A 99 -2.75 -9.40 6.95
C THR A 99 -1.56 -8.47 6.71
N SER A 100 -0.32 -9.00 6.79
CA SER A 100 0.88 -8.18 6.54
C SER A 100 1.00 -7.72 5.09
N GLY A 101 0.28 -8.38 4.18
CA GLY A 101 0.15 -7.96 2.79
C GLY A 101 -0.54 -6.61 2.63
N GLY A 102 -1.36 -6.22 3.62
CA GLY A 102 -1.93 -4.88 3.70
C GLY A 102 -2.62 -4.45 2.40
N PRO A 103 -2.29 -3.27 1.85
CA PRO A 103 -3.01 -2.70 0.70
C PRO A 103 -3.19 -3.60 -0.52
N TYR A 104 -2.15 -4.35 -0.92
CA TYR A 104 -2.25 -5.17 -2.13
C TYR A 104 -3.15 -6.39 -1.93
N PHE A 105 -3.11 -6.99 -0.74
CA PHE A 105 -3.97 -8.12 -0.39
C PHE A 105 -5.42 -7.66 -0.32
N TRP A 106 -5.68 -6.49 0.30
CA TRP A 106 -7.01 -5.88 0.33
C TRP A 106 -7.55 -5.62 -1.07
N ALA A 107 -6.73 -5.04 -1.94
CA ALA A 107 -7.12 -4.75 -3.32
C ALA A 107 -7.49 -6.03 -4.07
N ALA A 108 -6.72 -7.11 -3.92
CA ALA A 108 -7.05 -8.39 -4.54
C ALA A 108 -8.34 -9.00 -3.99
N LEU A 109 -8.59 -8.94 -2.68
CA LEU A 109 -9.74 -9.59 -2.06
C LEU A 109 -11.05 -8.87 -2.37
N LEU A 110 -11.01 -7.53 -2.32
CA LEU A 110 -12.18 -6.68 -2.59
C LEU A 110 -12.52 -6.62 -4.07
N ALA A 111 -11.54 -6.78 -4.96
CA ALA A 111 -11.76 -6.79 -6.40
C ALA A 111 -12.50 -8.07 -6.84
N PRO A 112 -13.31 -7.99 -7.92
CA PRO A 112 -13.87 -9.18 -8.56
C PRO A 112 -12.77 -10.15 -8.98
N PRO A 113 -13.05 -11.46 -9.05
CA PRO A 113 -12.05 -12.48 -9.39
C PRO A 113 -11.22 -12.15 -10.65
N ALA A 114 -11.87 -11.65 -11.70
CA ALA A 114 -11.22 -11.29 -12.96
C ALA A 114 -10.18 -10.15 -12.85
N TRP A 115 -10.31 -9.28 -11.84
CA TRP A 115 -9.43 -8.12 -11.62
C TRP A 115 -8.53 -8.28 -10.41
N SER A 116 -8.66 -9.38 -9.65
CA SER A 116 -7.98 -9.61 -8.38
C SER A 116 -6.46 -9.52 -8.49
N ALA A 117 -5.86 -10.31 -9.39
CA ALA A 117 -4.42 -10.32 -9.61
C ALA A 117 -3.90 -8.97 -10.12
N PHE A 118 -4.64 -8.28 -10.99
CA PHE A 118 -4.25 -6.95 -11.47
C PHE A 118 -4.27 -5.91 -10.34
N ALA A 119 -5.31 -5.93 -9.52
CA ALA A 119 -5.46 -5.03 -8.39
C ALA A 119 -4.34 -5.23 -7.35
N ALA A 120 -3.98 -6.47 -7.02
CA ALA A 120 -2.81 -6.78 -6.20
C ALA A 120 -1.51 -6.29 -6.84
N TRP A 121 -1.31 -6.53 -8.13
CA TRP A 121 -0.07 -6.16 -8.83
C TRP A 121 0.17 -4.65 -8.77
N ILE A 122 -0.79 -3.85 -9.23
CA ILE A 122 -0.64 -2.39 -9.27
C ILE A 122 -0.51 -1.82 -7.86
N THR A 123 -1.37 -2.24 -6.93
CA THR A 123 -1.33 -1.75 -5.55
C THR A 123 -0.03 -2.13 -4.86
N GLY A 124 0.45 -3.36 -5.07
CA GLY A 124 1.70 -3.87 -4.50
C GLY A 124 2.93 -3.12 -4.98
N TRP A 125 3.04 -2.80 -6.28
CA TRP A 125 4.18 -2.04 -6.81
C TRP A 125 4.20 -0.58 -6.35
N PHE A 126 3.04 0.09 -6.31
CA PHE A 126 2.95 1.43 -5.74
C PHE A 126 3.29 1.45 -4.24
N ASN A 127 2.82 0.45 -3.49
CA ASN A 127 3.13 0.32 -2.06
C ASN A 127 4.62 0.03 -1.84
N LEU A 128 5.21 -0.93 -2.55
CA LEU A 128 6.63 -1.30 -2.42
C LEU A 128 7.54 -0.10 -2.73
N LEU A 129 7.33 0.57 -3.86
CA LEU A 129 8.18 1.69 -4.27
C LEU A 129 7.93 2.91 -3.39
N GLY A 130 6.69 3.13 -2.93
CA GLY A 130 6.37 4.13 -1.93
C GLY A 130 7.10 3.91 -0.61
N GLN A 131 7.12 2.67 -0.10
CA GLN A 131 7.84 2.30 1.12
C GLN A 131 9.37 2.48 0.96
N VAL A 132 9.96 2.10 -0.19
CA VAL A 132 11.39 2.35 -0.47
C VAL A 132 11.69 3.84 -0.51
N ALA A 133 10.85 4.62 -1.19
CA ALA A 133 11.00 6.06 -1.29
C ALA A 133 10.85 6.77 0.06
N VAL A 134 9.94 6.33 0.93
CA VAL A 134 9.77 6.93 2.27
C VAL A 134 10.98 6.64 3.16
N THR A 135 11.49 5.40 3.15
CA THR A 135 12.72 5.03 3.88
C THR A 135 13.90 5.87 3.40
N THR A 136 13.96 6.12 2.08
CA THR A 136 14.98 6.96 1.44
C THR A 136 14.89 8.41 1.90
N GLY A 137 13.71 9.03 1.79
CA GLY A 137 13.48 10.43 2.18
C GLY A 137 13.81 10.70 3.65
N ILE A 138 13.34 9.85 4.55
CA ILE A 138 13.59 9.99 6.00
C ILE A 138 15.09 9.88 6.31
N SER A 139 15.73 8.81 5.84
CA SER A 139 17.11 8.50 6.20
C SER A 139 18.11 9.46 5.54
N PHE A 140 17.81 9.95 4.33
CA PHE A 140 18.60 10.99 3.67
C PHE A 140 18.40 12.36 4.32
N GLY A 141 17.16 12.68 4.72
CA GLY A 141 16.86 13.86 5.53
C GLY A 141 17.70 13.90 6.81
N LEU A 142 17.79 12.77 7.53
CA LEU A 142 18.69 12.64 8.69
C LEU A 142 20.16 12.87 8.32
N ALA A 143 20.63 12.35 7.19
CA ALA A 143 22.00 12.59 6.74
C ALA A 143 22.26 14.09 6.53
N GLY A 144 21.29 14.81 5.97
CA GLY A 144 21.33 16.28 5.84
C GLY A 144 21.34 17.00 7.19
N LEU A 145 20.54 16.56 8.16
CA LEU A 145 20.54 17.12 9.52
C LEU A 145 21.90 16.89 10.21
N ILE A 146 22.49 15.70 10.09
CA ILE A 146 23.82 15.40 10.64
C ILE A 146 24.89 16.26 9.97
N ALA A 147 24.85 16.39 8.65
CA ALA A 147 25.78 17.24 7.92
C ALA A 147 25.67 18.72 8.35
N THR A 148 24.44 19.21 8.56
CA THR A 148 24.18 20.56 9.07
C THR A 148 24.70 20.74 10.50
N ALA A 149 24.46 19.77 11.40
CA ALA A 149 24.98 19.85 12.76
C ALA A 149 26.51 19.90 12.80
N ALA A 150 27.18 19.24 11.85
CA ALA A 150 28.64 19.25 11.73
C ALA A 150 29.20 20.62 11.32
N THR A 151 28.48 21.44 10.54
CA THR A 151 28.95 22.78 10.15
C THR A 151 29.01 23.73 11.35
N VAL A 152 28.12 23.57 12.33
CA VAL A 152 28.11 24.39 13.55
C VAL A 152 29.30 24.08 14.44
N GLN A 153 29.66 22.79 14.60
CA GLN A 153 30.80 22.41 15.43
C GLN A 153 32.15 22.63 14.75
N ASN A 154 32.20 22.53 13.42
CA ASN A 154 33.43 22.63 12.64
C ASN A 154 33.23 23.61 11.48
N PRO A 155 33.70 24.87 11.62
CA PRO A 155 33.62 25.88 10.56
C PRO A 155 34.33 25.49 9.26
N GLY A 156 35.25 24.51 9.29
CA GLY A 156 35.92 23.98 8.09
C GLY A 156 35.21 22.79 7.43
N TYR A 157 34.07 22.33 7.97
CA TYR A 157 33.29 21.26 7.36
C TYR A 157 32.33 21.82 6.31
N GLU A 158 32.59 21.49 5.05
CA GLU A 158 31.66 21.76 3.96
C GLU A 158 30.81 20.52 3.64
N PRO A 159 29.46 20.60 3.73
CA PRO A 159 28.58 19.57 3.21
C PRO A 159 28.83 19.37 1.71
N SER A 160 28.84 18.12 1.27
CA SER A 160 28.95 17.77 -0.15
C SER A 160 28.13 16.51 -0.40
N ALA A 161 27.62 16.33 -1.62
CA ALA A 161 26.80 15.19 -1.97
C ALA A 161 27.48 13.84 -1.63
N SER A 162 28.79 13.74 -1.86
CA SER A 162 29.57 12.54 -1.52
C SER A 162 29.71 12.29 -0.01
N LYS A 163 29.78 13.34 0.81
CA LYS A 163 29.80 13.17 2.28
C LYS A 163 28.41 12.78 2.78
N THR A 164 27.36 13.43 2.28
CA THR A 164 25.96 13.14 2.64
C THR A 164 25.57 11.71 2.28
N ILE A 165 25.92 11.23 1.07
CA ILE A 165 25.63 9.84 0.69
C ILE A 165 26.36 8.83 1.59
N GLY A 166 27.56 9.16 2.07
CA GLY A 166 28.33 8.32 2.99
C GLY A 166 27.67 8.22 4.37
N ILE A 167 27.21 9.35 4.92
CA ILE A 167 26.44 9.39 6.18
C ILE A 167 25.13 8.60 6.02
N TYR A 168 24.43 8.81 4.91
CA TYR A 168 23.21 8.09 4.56
C TYR A 168 23.41 6.58 4.48
N ALA A 169 24.50 6.11 3.85
CA ALA A 169 24.83 4.69 3.80
C ALA A 169 25.03 4.11 5.22
N ALA A 170 25.73 4.83 6.10
CA ALA A 170 25.93 4.42 7.48
C ALA A 170 24.59 4.33 8.26
N ILE A 171 23.68 5.29 8.03
CA ILE A 171 22.33 5.26 8.62
C ILE A 171 21.56 4.03 8.15
N LEU A 172 21.53 3.73 6.84
CA LEU A 172 20.84 2.55 6.32
C LEU A 172 21.41 1.24 6.86
N VAL A 173 22.74 1.13 6.95
CA VAL A 173 23.40 -0.03 7.57
C VAL A 173 22.97 -0.15 9.03
N SER A 174 22.89 0.94 9.78
CA SER A 174 22.42 0.91 11.17
C SER A 174 20.96 0.42 11.28
N HIS A 175 20.05 0.89 10.41
CA HIS A 175 18.67 0.41 10.36
C HIS A 175 18.59 -1.08 10.02
N GLY A 176 19.37 -1.53 9.03
CA GLY A 176 19.41 -2.93 8.59
C GLY A 176 19.95 -3.87 9.67
N VAL A 177 20.99 -3.45 10.39
CA VAL A 177 21.57 -4.18 11.52
C VAL A 177 20.54 -4.34 12.64
N VAL A 178 19.88 -3.27 13.05
CA VAL A 178 18.86 -3.35 14.13
C VAL A 178 17.67 -4.21 13.71
N ASN A 179 17.21 -4.11 12.46
CA ASN A 179 16.14 -4.95 11.90
C ASN A 179 16.53 -6.43 11.73
N THR A 180 17.83 -6.74 11.73
CA THR A 180 18.36 -8.10 11.68
C THR A 180 18.26 -8.80 13.04
N PHE A 181 18.46 -8.08 14.16
CA PHE A 181 18.51 -8.67 15.50
C PHE A 181 17.16 -9.08 16.11
N GLY A 182 16.11 -9.19 15.30
CA GLY A 182 14.83 -9.77 15.67
C GLY A 182 13.94 -8.87 16.54
N VAL A 183 12.78 -9.42 16.89
CA VAL A 183 11.65 -8.66 17.45
C VAL A 183 11.93 -8.05 18.84
N LYS A 184 12.80 -8.67 19.66
CA LYS A 184 13.11 -8.15 21.01
C LYS A 184 13.78 -6.78 20.97
N SER A 185 14.77 -6.62 20.08
CA SER A 185 15.46 -5.34 19.89
C SER A 185 14.49 -4.28 19.36
N LEU A 186 13.70 -4.64 18.33
CA LEU A 186 12.69 -3.74 17.76
C LEU A 186 11.66 -3.28 18.79
N ARG A 187 11.23 -4.16 19.71
CA ARG A 187 10.31 -3.79 20.79
C ARG A 187 10.91 -2.74 21.74
N PHE A 188 12.18 -2.90 22.13
CA PHE A 188 12.87 -1.92 22.97
C PHE A 188 12.95 -0.56 22.27
N PHE A 189 13.43 -0.54 21.02
CA PHE A 189 13.52 0.68 20.24
C PHE A 189 12.13 1.31 20.01
N ASN A 190 11.07 0.51 19.91
CA ASN A 190 9.72 1.01 19.71
C ASN A 190 9.22 1.73 20.96
N ASN A 191 9.39 1.14 22.14
CA ASN A 191 9.01 1.77 23.40
C ASN A 191 9.79 3.06 23.64
N LEU A 192 11.09 3.05 23.33
CA LEU A 192 11.91 4.25 23.37
C LEU A 192 11.42 5.29 22.36
N SER A 193 11.06 4.88 21.14
CA SER A 193 10.54 5.76 20.11
C SER A 193 9.25 6.46 20.53
N ILE A 194 8.30 5.72 21.09
CA ILE A 194 7.05 6.28 21.63
C ILE A 194 7.37 7.34 22.67
N PHE A 195 8.26 7.04 23.63
CA PHE A 195 8.65 7.98 24.67
C PHE A 195 9.32 9.24 24.10
N LEU A 196 10.28 9.08 23.18
CA LEU A 196 10.98 10.20 22.57
C LEU A 196 10.04 11.09 21.76
N HIS A 197 9.16 10.51 20.93
CA HIS A 197 8.24 11.25 20.08
C HIS A 197 7.07 11.88 20.84
N SER A 198 6.68 11.32 21.99
CA SER A 198 5.64 11.91 22.85
C SER A 198 6.25 12.86 23.88
N ALA A 199 6.87 12.33 24.93
CA ALA A 199 7.41 13.11 26.03
C ALA A 199 8.64 13.93 25.63
N GLY A 200 9.56 13.35 24.84
CA GLY A 200 10.79 14.04 24.41
C GLY A 200 10.48 15.27 23.55
N ILE A 201 9.66 15.12 22.50
CA ILE A 201 9.27 16.23 21.64
C ILE A 201 8.37 17.22 22.36
N SER A 202 7.47 16.78 23.25
CA SER A 202 6.69 17.72 24.07
C SER A 202 7.59 18.57 24.97
N ALA A 203 8.60 17.96 25.60
CA ALA A 203 9.59 18.68 26.40
C ALA A 203 10.42 19.64 25.54
N LEU A 204 10.80 19.24 24.32
CA LEU A 204 11.47 20.12 23.36
C LEU A 204 10.62 21.34 23.03
N CYS A 205 9.35 21.18 22.67
CA CYS A 205 8.45 22.28 22.34
C CYS A 205 8.26 23.24 23.54
N ILE A 206 8.10 22.70 24.75
CA ILE A 206 8.00 23.49 25.98
C ILE A 206 9.30 24.28 26.20
N ALA A 207 10.46 23.64 26.01
CA ALA A 207 11.76 24.31 26.15
C ALA A 207 11.94 25.42 25.10
N VAL A 208 11.58 25.16 23.83
CA VAL A 208 11.61 26.16 22.75
C VAL A 208 10.76 27.38 23.10
N LEU A 209 9.55 27.16 23.61
CA LEU A 209 8.65 28.24 23.99
C LEU A 209 9.13 28.98 25.25
N ALA A 210 9.71 28.27 26.23
CA ALA A 210 10.16 28.85 27.49
C ALA A 210 11.46 29.64 27.37
N ILE A 211 12.37 29.23 26.48
CA ILE A 211 13.69 29.86 26.28
C ILE A 211 13.59 31.04 25.30
N ALA A 212 12.64 31.01 24.36
CA ALA A 212 12.46 32.07 23.37
C ALA A 212 12.36 33.46 24.03
N PRO A 213 13.24 34.41 23.67
CA PRO A 213 13.22 35.76 24.25
C PRO A 213 11.92 36.52 23.98
N THR A 214 11.35 36.29 22.79
CA THR A 214 10.07 36.85 22.37
C THR A 214 9.26 35.83 21.61
N HIS A 215 7.93 36.04 21.56
CA HIS A 215 7.02 35.22 20.77
C HIS A 215 6.34 36.05 19.68
N GLN A 216 6.20 35.45 18.50
CA GLN A 216 5.45 36.04 17.41
C GLN A 216 3.96 36.24 17.78
N LYS A 217 3.32 37.22 17.15
CA LYS A 217 1.88 37.45 17.36
C LYS A 217 1.07 36.37 16.65
N ALA A 218 -0.14 36.08 17.15
CA ALA A 218 -1.07 35.17 16.47
C ALA A 218 -1.38 35.61 15.03
N SER A 219 -1.43 36.91 14.75
CA SER A 219 -1.61 37.44 13.39
C SER A 219 -0.45 37.10 12.45
N PHE A 220 0.76 36.91 12.98
CA PHE A 220 1.90 36.41 12.21
C PHE A 220 1.72 34.91 11.96
N VAL A 221 1.55 34.11 13.03
CA VAL A 221 1.48 32.64 12.91
C VAL A 221 0.33 32.16 12.04
N PHE A 222 -0.85 32.77 12.15
CA PHE A 222 -2.05 32.37 11.41
C PHE A 222 -2.35 33.24 10.18
N GLY A 223 -1.61 34.34 9.96
CA GLY A 223 -1.94 35.33 8.93
C GLY A 223 -0.76 35.75 8.04
N LYS A 224 0.49 35.48 8.41
CA LYS A 224 1.64 35.77 7.56
C LYS A 224 1.69 34.75 6.42
N PHE A 225 1.34 35.21 5.23
CA PHE A 225 1.59 34.53 3.98
C PHE A 225 2.97 34.93 3.44
N ASN A 226 3.72 33.96 2.93
CA ASN A 226 5.00 34.17 2.27
C ASN A 226 5.05 33.39 0.98
N ASP A 227 5.45 34.03 -0.12
CA ASP A 227 5.70 33.35 -1.40
C ASP A 227 7.13 33.61 -1.82
N ASP A 228 7.98 32.62 -1.57
CA ASP A 228 9.39 32.58 -1.96
C ASP A 228 9.63 31.47 -2.99
N THR A 229 8.65 31.26 -3.88
CA THR A 229 8.74 30.26 -4.94
C THR A 229 9.40 30.78 -6.22
N GLY A 230 9.71 32.08 -6.27
CA GLY A 230 10.44 32.70 -7.37
C GLY A 230 11.94 32.44 -7.24
N VAL A 231 12.57 31.94 -8.29
CA VAL A 231 14.03 31.72 -8.35
C VAL A 231 14.69 32.71 -9.31
N ASP A 232 15.99 32.97 -9.12
CA ASP A 232 16.79 33.86 -9.97
C ASP A 232 16.20 35.26 -10.20
N GLY A 233 15.51 35.79 -9.18
CA GLY A 233 14.87 37.11 -9.23
C GLY A 233 13.56 37.16 -10.01
N ALA A 234 13.01 36.02 -10.43
CA ALA A 234 11.68 35.94 -11.01
C ALA A 234 10.58 36.08 -9.94
N GLU A 235 9.39 36.50 -10.37
CA GLU A 235 8.22 36.53 -9.47
C GLU A 235 7.83 35.11 -9.02
N GLY A 236 7.23 34.99 -7.84
CA GLY A 236 6.72 33.71 -7.35
C GLY A 236 5.43 33.25 -8.03
N TRP A 237 5.01 32.03 -7.71
CA TRP A 237 3.78 31.42 -8.20
C TRP A 237 2.50 32.14 -7.74
N SER A 238 2.56 32.96 -6.68
CA SER A 238 1.42 33.79 -6.28
C SER A 238 1.06 34.83 -7.34
N ALA A 239 2.07 35.41 -7.99
CA ALA A 239 1.90 36.36 -9.09
C ALA A 239 1.60 35.65 -10.41
N ARG A 240 2.33 34.56 -10.72
CA ARG A 240 2.17 33.82 -11.98
C ARG A 240 0.88 33.01 -12.07
N ALA A 241 0.40 32.44 -10.97
CA ALA A 241 -0.80 31.61 -10.91
C ALA A 241 -1.81 32.14 -9.88
N SER A 242 -1.57 31.93 -8.59
CA SER A 242 -2.39 32.51 -7.50
C SER A 242 -1.79 32.21 -6.12
N PRO A 243 -2.12 32.99 -5.08
CA PRO A 243 -1.81 32.63 -3.69
C PRO A 243 -2.41 31.27 -3.28
N ALA A 244 -3.56 30.88 -3.84
CA ALA A 244 -4.19 29.60 -3.58
C ALA A 244 -3.34 28.43 -4.12
N TYR A 245 -2.70 28.59 -5.28
CA TYR A 245 -1.76 27.61 -5.82
C TYR A 245 -0.59 27.36 -4.87
N VAL A 246 0.02 28.44 -4.37
CA VAL A 246 1.12 28.37 -3.40
C VAL A 246 0.65 27.74 -2.09
N ALA A 247 -0.54 28.10 -1.60
CA ALA A 247 -1.11 27.50 -0.39
C ALA A 247 -1.36 25.99 -0.52
N MET A 248 -1.82 25.52 -1.68
CA MET A 248 -1.95 24.08 -1.96
C MET A 248 -0.58 23.39 -1.95
N CYS A 249 0.43 24.00 -2.58
CA CYS A 249 1.79 23.47 -2.56
C CYS A 249 2.35 23.43 -1.13
N GLY A 250 2.11 24.47 -0.32
CA GLY A 250 2.55 24.51 1.09
C GLY A 250 1.94 23.43 1.97
N ALA A 251 0.71 23.02 1.69
CA ALA A 251 0.06 21.91 2.39
C ALA A 251 0.79 20.57 2.20
N LEU A 252 1.68 20.45 1.20
CA LEU A 252 2.49 19.24 0.99
C LEU A 252 3.42 18.93 2.17
N LEU A 253 3.86 19.94 2.94
CA LEU A 253 4.62 19.72 4.18
C LEU A 253 3.84 18.82 5.15
N SER A 254 2.59 19.21 5.42
CA SER A 254 1.73 18.49 6.34
C SER A 254 1.42 17.10 5.82
N GLN A 255 1.18 17.00 4.51
CA GLN A 255 0.83 15.73 3.88
C GLN A 255 2.01 14.74 3.91
N TYR A 256 3.20 15.19 3.55
CA TYR A 256 4.41 14.37 3.64
C TYR A 256 4.60 13.86 5.07
N THR A 257 4.42 14.76 6.05
CA THR A 257 4.55 14.42 7.46
C THR A 257 3.53 13.36 7.89
N MET A 258 2.27 13.44 7.45
CA MET A 258 1.19 12.55 7.88
C MET A 258 1.07 11.25 7.06
N THR A 259 2.19 10.68 6.63
CA THR A 259 2.26 9.46 5.80
C THR A 259 2.80 8.26 6.61
N GLY A 260 2.55 7.02 6.14
CA GLY A 260 3.18 5.81 6.68
C GLY A 260 2.42 5.12 7.82
N PHE A 261 1.15 5.47 8.01
CA PHE A 261 0.25 4.83 8.97
C PHE A 261 -0.19 3.41 8.57
N ASP A 262 0.10 2.97 7.34
CA ASP A 262 -0.10 1.58 6.89
C ASP A 262 0.86 0.58 7.53
N ALA A 263 1.91 1.04 8.20
CA ALA A 263 2.84 0.18 8.93
C ALA A 263 2.14 -0.70 9.98
N SER A 264 1.08 -0.18 10.60
CA SER A 264 0.20 -0.95 11.51
C SER A 264 -0.39 -2.20 10.84
N ALA A 265 -0.70 -2.14 9.55
CA ALA A 265 -1.19 -3.28 8.77
C ALA A 265 -0.07 -4.25 8.40
N HIS A 266 1.09 -3.74 7.98
CA HIS A 266 2.23 -4.58 7.62
C HIS A 266 2.79 -5.40 8.79
N LEU A 267 2.46 -5.01 10.02
CA LEU A 267 2.85 -5.71 11.24
C LEU A 267 1.70 -6.49 11.88
N SER A 268 0.58 -6.66 11.18
CA SER A 268 -0.58 -7.41 11.69
C SER A 268 -0.23 -8.87 12.06
N GLU A 269 0.62 -9.57 11.30
CA GLU A 269 1.02 -10.95 11.64
C GLU A 269 1.96 -11.04 12.88
N GLU A 270 2.59 -9.93 13.28
CA GLU A 270 3.39 -9.82 14.51
C GLU A 270 2.58 -9.26 15.70
N THR A 271 1.32 -8.85 15.46
CA THR A 271 0.46 -8.15 16.41
C THR A 271 -0.61 -9.08 17.00
N LYS A 272 -0.85 -8.96 18.31
CA LYS A 272 -1.95 -9.63 19.02
C LYS A 272 -3.26 -8.87 18.85
N ASN A 273 -4.36 -9.59 18.72
CA ASN A 273 -5.70 -9.07 18.47
C ASN A 273 -5.71 -8.14 17.24
N ALA A 274 -5.16 -8.63 16.12
CA ALA A 274 -4.75 -7.77 15.00
C ALA A 274 -5.93 -7.05 14.31
N ASP A 275 -7.12 -7.65 14.33
CA ASP A 275 -8.37 -7.10 13.80
C ASP A 275 -8.90 -5.87 14.57
N TRP A 276 -8.41 -5.65 15.80
CA TRP A 276 -8.64 -4.43 16.60
C TRP A 276 -7.39 -3.58 16.75
N SER A 277 -6.24 -4.21 17.00
CA SER A 277 -4.99 -3.51 17.26
C SER A 277 -4.50 -2.72 16.04
N ALA A 278 -4.59 -3.31 14.83
CA ALA A 278 -4.16 -2.63 13.61
C ALA A 278 -5.05 -1.42 13.24
N PRO A 279 -6.40 -1.52 13.20
CA PRO A 279 -7.22 -0.35 12.87
C PRO A 279 -7.12 0.77 13.91
N ILE A 280 -7.07 0.43 15.20
CA ILE A 280 -6.83 1.43 16.24
C ILE A 280 -5.44 2.06 16.04
N GLY A 281 -4.41 1.28 15.76
CA GLY A 281 -3.06 1.77 15.47
C GLY A 281 -3.04 2.78 14.30
N VAL A 282 -3.73 2.46 13.19
CA VAL A 282 -3.88 3.36 12.03
C VAL A 282 -4.53 4.69 12.43
N VAL A 283 -5.73 4.67 13.00
CA VAL A 283 -6.48 5.90 13.29
C VAL A 283 -5.82 6.72 14.40
N SER A 284 -5.39 6.07 15.48
CA SER A 284 -4.81 6.77 16.63
C SER A 284 -3.45 7.37 16.28
N SER A 285 -2.60 6.71 15.49
CA SER A 285 -1.32 7.28 15.06
C SER A 285 -1.50 8.57 14.26
N VAL A 286 -2.46 8.62 13.34
CA VAL A 286 -2.80 9.83 12.59
C VAL A 286 -3.41 10.90 13.50
N GLY A 287 -4.34 10.53 14.39
CA GLY A 287 -4.97 11.46 15.33
C GLY A 287 -3.99 12.13 16.31
N PHE A 288 -3.12 11.34 16.95
CA PHE A 288 -2.09 11.87 17.84
C PHE A 288 -1.06 12.69 17.07
N SER A 289 -0.63 12.25 15.89
CA SER A 289 0.29 13.03 15.05
C SER A 289 -0.33 14.36 14.61
N ALA A 290 -1.62 14.41 14.28
CA ALA A 290 -2.31 15.66 13.97
C ALA A 290 -2.20 16.66 15.14
N LEU A 291 -2.43 16.19 16.37
CA LEU A 291 -2.37 17.02 17.57
C LEU A 291 -0.93 17.45 17.91
N PHE A 292 -0.01 16.49 18.04
CA PHE A 292 1.37 16.76 18.42
C PHE A 292 2.11 17.57 17.35
N GLY A 293 1.90 17.28 16.07
CA GLY A 293 2.55 18.02 15.00
C GLY A 293 2.05 19.45 14.88
N PHE A 294 0.77 19.71 15.17
CA PHE A 294 0.26 21.07 15.29
C PHE A 294 0.95 21.81 16.43
N PHE A 295 1.11 21.16 17.60
CA PHE A 295 1.83 21.74 18.72
C PHE A 295 3.31 22.03 18.40
N VAL A 296 4.01 21.11 17.72
CA VAL A 296 5.39 21.31 17.24
C VAL A 296 5.48 22.52 16.30
N LEU A 297 4.62 22.56 15.28
CA LEU A 297 4.61 23.67 14.32
C LEU A 297 4.36 25.01 15.01
N LEU A 298 3.34 25.08 15.88
CA LEU A 298 3.08 26.31 16.63
C LEU A 298 4.27 26.69 17.51
N SER A 299 4.89 25.73 18.21
CA SER A 299 6.06 26.03 19.05
C SER A 299 7.20 26.66 18.27
N PHE A 300 7.49 26.17 17.06
CA PHE A 300 8.56 26.72 16.23
C PHE A 300 8.15 28.06 15.63
N LEU A 301 6.95 28.17 15.05
CA LEU A 301 6.48 29.41 14.43
C LEU A 301 6.34 30.57 15.43
N PHE A 302 5.88 30.29 16.65
CA PHE A 302 5.82 31.30 17.72
C PHE A 302 7.21 31.70 18.21
N SER A 303 8.21 30.82 18.16
CA SER A 303 9.56 31.11 18.63
C SER A 303 10.50 31.66 17.56
N ILE A 304 10.04 31.96 16.34
CA ILE A 304 10.83 32.68 15.33
C ILE A 304 11.17 34.08 15.86
N GLN A 305 12.46 34.42 15.96
CA GLN A 305 12.90 35.75 16.40
C GLN A 305 12.99 36.73 15.23
N ASP A 306 13.58 36.31 14.11
CA ASP A 306 13.63 37.07 12.86
C ASP A 306 13.22 36.14 11.71
N PHE A 307 12.15 36.50 11.00
CA PHE A 307 11.60 35.68 9.91
C PHE A 307 12.55 35.63 8.72
N ASP A 308 13.12 36.76 8.31
CA ASP A 308 13.95 36.83 7.11
C ASP A 308 15.29 36.12 7.35
N ALA A 309 15.86 36.25 8.55
CA ALA A 309 17.04 35.49 8.96
C ALA A 309 16.77 33.97 9.08
N THR A 310 15.57 33.59 9.51
CA THR A 310 15.16 32.18 9.60
C THR A 310 15.00 31.55 8.22
N VAL A 311 14.37 32.26 7.28
CA VAL A 311 14.21 31.82 5.88
C VAL A 311 15.57 31.73 5.19
N ASN A 312 16.43 32.74 5.37
CA ASN A 312 17.75 32.83 4.74
C ASN A 312 18.87 32.31 5.65
N SER A 313 18.59 31.27 6.46
CA SER A 313 19.53 30.80 7.48
C SER A 313 20.90 30.45 6.86
N PRO A 314 22.01 30.95 7.41
CA PRO A 314 23.36 30.58 6.97
C PRO A 314 23.67 29.09 7.15
N HIS A 315 22.91 28.39 8.00
CA HIS A 315 23.03 26.95 8.19
C HIS A 315 22.23 26.14 7.17
N GLY A 316 21.39 26.78 6.34
CA GLY A 316 20.48 26.09 5.41
C GLY A 316 19.37 25.26 6.08
N GLN A 317 19.18 25.43 7.40
CA GLN A 317 18.18 24.69 8.19
C GLN A 317 17.45 25.65 9.16
N PRO A 318 16.23 26.12 8.81
CA PRO A 318 15.50 27.10 9.59
C PRO A 318 15.20 26.69 11.04
N VAL A 319 14.91 25.41 11.30
CA VAL A 319 14.67 24.95 12.69
C VAL A 319 15.93 25.07 13.54
N LEU A 320 17.09 24.77 12.96
CA LEU A 320 18.36 24.98 13.65
C LEU A 320 18.61 26.47 13.90
N GLN A 321 18.27 27.34 12.94
CA GLN A 321 18.34 28.80 13.12
C GLN A 321 17.50 29.26 14.30
N ILE A 322 16.23 28.84 14.37
CA ILE A 322 15.34 29.17 15.50
C ILE A 322 16.00 28.77 16.82
N PHE A 323 16.64 27.60 16.88
CA PHE A 323 17.31 27.16 18.11
C PHE A 323 18.57 27.97 18.44
N VAL A 324 19.34 28.38 17.43
CA VAL A 324 20.51 29.26 17.61
C VAL A 324 20.07 30.63 18.13
N ASP A 325 18.99 31.19 17.58
CA ASP A 325 18.48 32.50 17.96
C ASP A 325 18.01 32.53 19.42
N ILE A 326 17.45 31.44 19.94
CA ILE A 326 16.92 31.39 21.31
C ILE A 326 17.92 30.86 22.35
N ALA A 327 18.81 29.94 21.98
CA ALA A 327 19.65 29.21 22.95
C ALA A 327 21.16 29.25 22.64
N GLY A 328 21.57 29.93 21.56
CA GLY A 328 22.93 29.91 21.03
C GLY A 328 23.32 28.55 20.45
N GLU A 329 24.48 28.47 19.81
CA GLU A 329 24.92 27.28 19.06
C GLU A 329 24.95 25.98 19.89
N LYS A 330 25.46 26.04 21.13
CA LYS A 330 25.55 24.85 22.01
C LYS A 330 24.19 24.34 22.43
N GLY A 331 23.28 25.25 22.81
CA GLY A 331 21.91 24.89 23.16
C GLY A 331 21.15 24.35 21.95
N ALA A 332 21.35 24.99 20.79
CA ALA A 332 20.79 24.56 19.53
C ALA A 332 21.20 23.14 19.15
N LEU A 333 22.49 22.82 19.23
CA LEU A 333 22.99 21.47 18.94
C LEU A 333 22.43 20.42 19.90
N ALA A 334 22.26 20.74 21.18
CA ALA A 334 21.66 19.83 22.15
C ALA A 334 20.20 19.52 21.77
N MET A 335 19.41 20.54 21.45
CA MET A 335 18.01 20.40 21.02
C MET A 335 17.89 19.67 19.68
N PHE A 336 18.77 20.00 18.73
CA PHE A 336 18.82 19.39 17.41
C PHE A 336 19.25 17.91 17.46
N SER A 337 20.08 17.52 18.44
CA SER A 337 20.46 16.11 18.63
C SER A 337 19.26 15.21 18.97
N LEU A 338 18.30 15.71 19.76
CA LEU A 338 17.07 14.98 20.07
C LEU A 338 16.23 14.77 18.80
N ILE A 339 16.16 15.78 17.92
CA ILE A 339 15.50 15.66 16.62
C ILE A 339 16.16 14.55 15.80
N MET A 340 17.49 14.59 15.66
CA MET A 340 18.23 13.58 14.88
C MET A 340 18.00 12.15 15.41
N ILE A 341 17.94 11.95 16.72
CA ILE A 341 17.61 10.66 17.33
C ILE A 341 16.19 10.23 16.97
N CYS A 342 15.21 11.14 17.01
CA CYS A 342 13.83 10.85 16.62
C CYS A 342 13.72 10.49 15.12
N VAL A 343 14.41 11.22 14.24
CA VAL A 343 14.43 10.93 12.80
C VAL A 343 15.08 9.56 12.52
N TRP A 344 16.12 9.19 13.27
CA TRP A 344 16.72 7.85 13.17
C TRP A 344 15.72 6.75 13.53
N HIS A 345 14.97 6.94 14.62
CA HIS A 345 13.89 6.01 15.00
C HIS A 345 12.79 5.93 13.91
N CYS A 346 12.43 7.05 13.30
CA CYS A 346 11.51 7.08 12.17
C CYS A 346 12.00 6.21 11.00
N GLY A 347 13.26 6.38 10.60
CA GLY A 347 13.87 5.58 9.53
C GLY A 347 13.99 4.08 9.89
N LEU A 348 14.28 3.76 11.15
CA LEU A 348 14.33 2.39 11.66
C LEU A 348 13.00 1.65 11.48
N PHE A 349 11.89 2.31 11.84
CA PHE A 349 10.56 1.71 11.73
C PHE A 349 10.02 1.72 10.30
N SER A 350 10.40 2.72 9.50
CA SER A 350 10.13 2.70 8.06
C SER A 350 10.79 1.47 7.40
N MET A 351 12.05 1.18 7.73
CA MET A 351 12.74 -0.05 7.28
C MET A 351 12.04 -1.32 7.76
N THR A 352 11.52 -1.30 8.99
CA THR A 352 10.76 -2.41 9.57
C THR A 352 9.53 -2.69 8.71
N SER A 353 8.67 -1.69 8.50
CA SER A 353 7.46 -1.79 7.66
C SER A 353 7.78 -2.28 6.24
N ASN A 354 8.74 -1.62 5.58
CA ASN A 354 9.14 -1.93 4.20
C ASN A 354 9.58 -3.39 4.03
N SER A 355 10.42 -3.90 4.94
CA SER A 355 10.87 -5.30 4.89
C SER A 355 9.73 -6.32 5.05
N ARG A 356 8.67 -6.01 5.81
CA ARG A 356 7.51 -6.90 5.99
C ARG A 356 6.59 -6.87 4.78
N MET A 357 6.36 -5.68 4.23
CA MET A 357 5.66 -5.50 2.96
C MET A 357 6.33 -6.33 1.85
N MET A 358 7.65 -6.19 1.67
CA MET A 358 8.40 -6.93 0.64
C MET A 358 8.37 -8.45 0.89
N PHE A 359 8.41 -8.87 2.15
CA PHE A 359 8.31 -10.28 2.51
C PHE A 359 6.95 -10.87 2.11
N ALA A 360 5.86 -10.20 2.48
CA ALA A 360 4.51 -10.62 2.11
C ALA A 360 4.32 -10.63 0.58
N PHE A 361 4.80 -9.58 -0.09
CA PHE A 361 4.70 -9.50 -1.55
C PHE A 361 5.54 -10.58 -2.25
N ALA A 362 6.71 -10.96 -1.72
CA ALA A 362 7.50 -12.10 -2.20
C ALA A 362 6.80 -13.44 -1.96
N ARG A 363 6.08 -13.58 -0.83
CA ARG A 363 5.32 -14.78 -0.46
C ARG A 363 4.18 -15.03 -1.46
N ASP A 364 3.54 -13.96 -1.93
CA ASP A 364 2.44 -14.02 -2.92
C ASP A 364 2.93 -13.88 -4.38
N GLY A 365 4.23 -14.01 -4.63
CA GLY A 365 4.81 -14.03 -5.98
C GLY A 365 5.01 -12.67 -6.64
N GLY A 366 4.84 -11.56 -5.93
CA GLY A 366 5.03 -10.20 -6.48
C GLY A 366 6.49 -9.84 -6.76
N ILE A 367 7.43 -10.41 -6.00
CA ILE A 367 8.87 -10.37 -6.27
C ILE A 367 9.48 -11.78 -6.12
N HIS A 368 10.77 -11.91 -6.42
CA HIS A 368 11.44 -13.20 -6.49
C HIS A 368 11.31 -14.02 -5.18
N PRO A 369 10.98 -15.33 -5.23
CA PRO A 369 10.75 -16.20 -4.06
C PRO A 369 11.92 -16.24 -3.06
N PHE A 370 13.13 -15.94 -3.50
CA PHE A 370 14.30 -15.81 -2.62
C PHE A 370 14.05 -14.89 -1.41
N PHE A 371 13.19 -13.88 -1.56
CA PHE A 371 12.95 -12.87 -0.53
C PHE A 371 11.89 -13.27 0.53
N HIS A 372 11.06 -14.30 0.30
CA HIS A 372 10.03 -14.71 1.27
C HIS A 372 10.54 -15.56 2.44
N LYS A 373 11.84 -15.59 2.73
CA LYS A 373 12.41 -16.46 3.76
C LYS A 373 12.54 -15.73 5.09
N VAL A 374 11.90 -16.25 6.13
CA VAL A 374 12.11 -15.82 7.53
C VAL A 374 13.29 -16.57 8.14
N ASP A 375 14.17 -15.85 8.82
CA ASP A 375 15.28 -16.47 9.55
C ASP A 375 14.80 -17.25 10.78
N LYS A 376 15.32 -18.46 11.00
CA LYS A 376 14.89 -19.34 12.10
C LYS A 376 15.33 -18.82 13.48
N ARG A 377 16.49 -18.17 13.56
CA ARG A 377 17.09 -17.70 14.82
C ARG A 377 16.47 -16.37 15.24
N PHE A 378 16.36 -15.41 14.33
CA PHE A 378 15.93 -14.05 14.62
C PHE A 378 14.44 -13.81 14.35
N ARG A 379 13.76 -14.74 13.67
CA ARG A 379 12.33 -14.64 13.32
C ARG A 379 12.00 -13.32 12.59
N SER A 380 12.91 -12.90 11.72
CA SER A 380 12.84 -11.66 10.93
C SER A 380 13.17 -11.98 9.47
N PRO A 381 12.55 -11.31 8.48
CA PRO A 381 12.85 -11.51 7.07
C PRO A 381 14.13 -10.75 6.66
N ILE A 382 15.30 -11.25 7.09
CA ILE A 382 16.61 -10.57 6.93
C ILE A 382 16.90 -10.23 5.45
N ARG A 383 16.48 -11.09 4.51
CA ARG A 383 16.73 -10.86 3.07
C ARG A 383 16.02 -9.62 2.55
N THR A 384 14.78 -9.37 2.99
CA THR A 384 14.05 -8.18 2.56
C THR A 384 14.50 -6.93 3.29
N VAL A 385 15.02 -7.04 4.51
CA VAL A 385 15.67 -5.91 5.22
C VAL A 385 16.84 -5.36 4.40
N TRP A 386 17.75 -6.23 3.96
CA TRP A 386 18.90 -5.78 3.17
C TRP A 386 18.54 -5.43 1.73
N LEU A 387 17.49 -6.03 1.17
CA LEU A 387 16.92 -5.57 -0.11
C LEU A 387 16.38 -4.14 0.02
N ALA A 388 15.58 -3.86 1.05
CA ALA A 388 15.01 -2.53 1.30
C ALA A 388 16.12 -1.49 1.51
N ALA A 389 17.16 -1.82 2.29
CA ALA A 389 18.33 -0.95 2.45
C ALA A 389 19.06 -0.71 1.12
N THR A 390 19.25 -1.74 0.30
CA THR A 390 19.94 -1.62 -0.99
C THR A 390 19.13 -0.79 -1.99
N LEU A 391 17.82 -1.05 -2.11
CA LEU A 391 16.95 -0.29 -3.00
C LEU A 391 16.82 1.17 -2.57
N SER A 392 16.74 1.43 -1.26
CA SER A 392 16.76 2.80 -0.73
C SER A 392 18.08 3.48 -1.09
N PHE A 393 19.21 2.79 -0.91
CA PHE A 393 20.52 3.33 -1.27
C PHE A 393 20.60 3.72 -2.75
N ILE A 394 20.16 2.83 -3.64
CA ILE A 394 20.13 3.07 -5.09
C ILE A 394 19.24 4.27 -5.42
N LEU A 395 18.08 4.39 -4.78
CA LEU A 395 17.14 5.48 -5.04
C LEU A 395 17.71 6.86 -4.65
N ALA A 396 18.65 6.92 -3.70
CA ALA A 396 19.32 8.16 -3.33
C ALA A 396 20.51 8.52 -4.25
N LEU A 397 21.04 7.61 -5.06
CA LEU A 397 22.23 7.87 -5.91
C LEU A 397 22.08 9.07 -6.87
N PRO A 398 20.90 9.37 -7.44
CA PRO A 398 20.72 10.59 -8.24
C PRO A 398 21.06 11.89 -7.50
N SER A 399 21.01 11.92 -6.16
CA SER A 399 21.45 13.07 -5.35
C SER A 399 22.92 13.45 -5.55
N LEU A 400 23.76 12.54 -6.07
CA LEU A 400 25.15 12.83 -6.39
C LEU A 400 25.31 13.82 -7.55
N GLY A 401 24.31 13.89 -8.44
CA GLY A 401 24.33 14.75 -9.62
C GLY A 401 23.29 15.87 -9.61
N SER A 402 22.18 15.72 -8.87
CA SER A 402 21.11 16.72 -8.83
C SER A 402 20.25 16.60 -7.57
N ASP A 403 20.17 17.71 -6.80
CA ASP A 403 19.26 17.82 -5.65
C ASP A 403 17.79 17.72 -6.06
N VAL A 404 17.47 18.18 -7.27
CA VAL A 404 16.12 18.16 -7.86
C VAL A 404 15.68 16.74 -8.15
N ALA A 405 16.59 15.90 -8.67
CA ALA A 405 16.32 14.49 -8.92
C ALA A 405 16.00 13.74 -7.62
N PHE A 406 16.65 14.12 -6.51
CA PHE A 406 16.36 13.55 -5.20
C PHE A 406 15.04 14.05 -4.59
N ALA A 407 14.73 15.34 -4.71
CA ALA A 407 13.46 15.90 -4.26
C ALA A 407 12.26 15.16 -4.91
N ALA A 408 12.37 14.86 -6.21
CA ALA A 408 11.38 14.04 -6.92
C ALA A 408 11.26 12.63 -6.32
N ALA A 409 12.37 12.00 -5.92
CA ALA A 409 12.34 10.69 -5.26
C ALA A 409 11.59 10.71 -3.92
N THR A 410 11.63 11.83 -3.19
CA THR A 410 10.90 11.99 -1.93
C THR A 410 9.39 12.16 -2.15
N SER A 411 8.97 12.90 -3.18
CA SER A 411 7.55 13.04 -3.54
C SER A 411 6.91 11.74 -4.04
N ILE A 412 7.68 10.84 -4.66
CA ILE A 412 7.23 9.48 -5.00
C ILE A 412 6.77 8.72 -3.76
N ALA A 413 7.42 8.92 -2.60
CA ALA A 413 7.07 8.22 -1.37
C ALA A 413 5.61 8.43 -1.01
N THR A 414 5.19 9.69 -0.94
CA THR A 414 3.82 10.03 -0.56
C THR A 414 2.82 9.65 -1.64
N ILE A 415 3.11 9.91 -2.92
CA ILE A 415 2.20 9.52 -4.01
C ILE A 415 2.04 8.01 -4.07
N GLY A 416 3.14 7.25 -4.05
CA GLY A 416 3.10 5.79 -4.16
C GLY A 416 2.31 5.15 -3.02
N LEU A 417 2.55 5.61 -1.80
CA LEU A 417 1.79 5.17 -0.63
C LEU A 417 0.32 5.55 -0.74
N TYR A 418 -0.03 6.81 -1.03
CA TYR A 418 -1.44 7.24 -1.10
C TYR A 418 -2.20 6.61 -2.26
N ILE A 419 -1.57 6.37 -3.43
CA ILE A 419 -2.18 5.57 -4.49
C ILE A 419 -2.45 4.15 -3.99
N SER A 420 -1.48 3.54 -3.30
CA SER A 420 -1.67 2.20 -2.74
C SER A 420 -2.78 2.14 -1.68
N TYR A 421 -3.03 3.23 -0.96
CA TYR A 421 -4.14 3.35 -0.02
C TYR A 421 -5.47 3.53 -0.75
N GLY A 422 -5.48 4.37 -1.79
CA GLY A 422 -6.67 4.74 -2.53
C GLY A 422 -7.26 3.62 -3.35
N LEU A 423 -6.43 2.74 -3.93
CA LEU A 423 -6.90 1.62 -4.74
C LEU A 423 -7.83 0.66 -3.98
N PRO A 424 -7.46 0.07 -2.82
CA PRO A 424 -8.36 -0.79 -2.06
C PRO A 424 -9.58 -0.05 -1.52
N ILE A 425 -9.46 1.23 -1.13
CA ILE A 425 -10.61 2.06 -0.70
C ILE A 425 -11.60 2.23 -1.87
N LEU A 426 -11.10 2.57 -3.05
CA LEU A 426 -11.90 2.75 -4.26
C LEU A 426 -12.57 1.45 -4.69
N ILE A 427 -11.83 0.33 -4.68
CA ILE A 427 -12.36 -1.00 -4.99
C ILE A 427 -13.45 -1.38 -3.98
N GLY A 428 -13.20 -1.22 -2.67
CA GLY A 428 -14.19 -1.46 -1.62
C GLY A 428 -15.43 -0.56 -1.72
N MET A 429 -15.28 0.65 -2.27
CA MET A 429 -16.39 1.56 -2.53
C MET A 429 -17.21 1.16 -3.76
N ILE A 430 -16.55 0.74 -4.86
CA ILE A 430 -17.19 0.30 -6.10
C ILE A 430 -17.92 -1.03 -5.88
N TRP A 431 -17.24 -2.01 -5.27
CA TRP A 431 -17.77 -3.34 -4.97
C TRP A 431 -18.20 -3.45 -3.51
N HIS A 432 -18.99 -2.47 -3.05
CA HIS A 432 -19.37 -2.34 -1.65
C HIS A 432 -20.14 -3.54 -1.07
N GLU A 433 -20.90 -4.25 -1.90
CA GLU A 433 -21.59 -5.47 -1.44
C GLU A 433 -20.62 -6.62 -1.13
N ASN A 434 -19.49 -6.72 -1.84
CA ASN A 434 -18.43 -7.67 -1.50
C ASN A 434 -17.77 -7.28 -0.16
N PHE A 435 -17.49 -5.98 0.01
CA PHE A 435 -16.89 -5.49 1.25
C PHE A 435 -17.80 -5.69 2.47
N LYS A 436 -19.11 -5.45 2.34
CA LYS A 436 -20.09 -5.68 3.41
C LYS A 436 -20.07 -7.10 3.97
N LYS A 437 -19.82 -8.10 3.12
CA LYS A 437 -19.74 -9.51 3.52
C LYS A 437 -18.52 -9.83 4.40
N MET A 438 -17.49 -9.00 4.33
CA MET A 438 -16.20 -9.21 4.99
C MET A 438 -15.96 -8.26 6.17
N ARG A 439 -17.01 -7.62 6.70
CA ARG A 439 -16.85 -6.57 7.73
C ARG A 439 -16.11 -7.09 8.96
N GLY A 440 -15.06 -6.37 9.33
CA GLY A 440 -14.35 -6.55 10.58
C GLY A 440 -15.10 -5.97 11.78
N PRO A 441 -14.55 -6.14 12.98
CA PRO A 441 -15.16 -5.61 14.21
C PRO A 441 -15.22 -4.08 14.25
N PHE A 442 -14.27 -3.38 13.61
CA PHE A 442 -14.36 -1.93 13.38
C PHE A 442 -15.10 -1.67 12.06
N SER A 443 -16.25 -0.99 12.15
CA SER A 443 -17.13 -0.70 11.01
C SER A 443 -17.68 0.72 11.10
N LEU A 444 -17.69 1.43 9.96
CA LEU A 444 -18.28 2.76 9.85
C LEU A 444 -19.78 2.71 9.54
N GLY A 445 -20.33 1.50 9.36
CA GLY A 445 -21.75 1.31 9.09
C GLY A 445 -22.18 2.03 7.83
N PHE A 446 -23.05 3.02 7.96
CA PHE A 446 -23.54 3.83 6.83
C PHE A 446 -22.53 4.89 6.36
N MET A 447 -21.58 5.30 7.22
CA MET A 447 -20.57 6.30 6.91
C MET A 447 -19.42 5.75 6.05
N SER A 448 -19.35 4.43 5.86
CA SER A 448 -18.31 3.75 5.06
C SER A 448 -18.15 4.36 3.66
N ARG A 449 -19.24 4.50 2.89
CA ARG A 449 -19.19 5.06 1.52
C ARG A 449 -18.87 6.56 1.49
N PRO A 450 -19.52 7.44 2.28
CA PRO A 450 -19.16 8.85 2.34
C PRO A 450 -17.67 9.09 2.68
N VAL A 451 -17.16 8.39 3.70
CA VAL A 451 -15.76 8.52 4.13
C VAL A 451 -14.81 8.02 3.03
N ALA A 452 -15.12 6.86 2.41
CA ALA A 452 -14.33 6.33 1.29
C ALA A 452 -14.31 7.29 0.08
N SER A 453 -15.45 7.91 -0.27
CA SER A 453 -15.53 8.90 -1.35
C SER A 453 -14.62 10.11 -1.07
N VAL A 454 -14.71 10.69 0.13
CA VAL A 454 -13.88 11.85 0.49
C VAL A 454 -12.40 11.47 0.53
N ALA A 455 -12.07 10.28 1.07
CA ALA A 455 -10.71 9.76 1.07
C ALA A 455 -10.14 9.62 -0.34
N CYS A 456 -10.89 9.04 -1.28
CA CYS A 456 -10.47 8.90 -2.67
C CYS A 456 -10.30 10.26 -3.36
N CYS A 457 -11.21 11.21 -3.13
CA CYS A 457 -11.09 12.57 -3.65
C CYS A 457 -9.85 13.29 -3.11
N TRP A 458 -9.56 13.14 -1.80
CA TRP A 458 -8.36 13.71 -1.19
C TRP A 458 -7.08 13.09 -1.76
N ILE A 459 -7.02 11.77 -1.89
CA ILE A 459 -5.90 11.05 -2.51
C ILE A 459 -5.68 11.52 -3.95
N GLY A 460 -6.76 11.65 -4.74
CA GLY A 460 -6.68 12.16 -6.10
C GLY A 460 -6.16 13.60 -6.16
N CYS A 461 -6.72 14.47 -5.32
CA CYS A 461 -6.30 15.86 -5.20
C CYS A 461 -4.82 15.98 -4.85
N ILE A 462 -4.38 15.31 -3.78
CA ILE A 462 -3.02 15.46 -3.28
C ILE A 462 -1.98 14.84 -4.21
N THR A 463 -2.34 13.77 -4.93
CA THR A 463 -1.51 13.19 -6.00
C THR A 463 -1.24 14.21 -7.10
N VAL A 464 -2.27 14.97 -7.51
CA VAL A 464 -2.12 16.05 -8.49
C VAL A 464 -1.26 17.18 -7.91
N VAL A 465 -1.50 17.60 -6.66
CA VAL A 465 -0.73 18.70 -6.04
C VAL A 465 0.76 18.36 -5.94
N PHE A 466 1.14 17.14 -5.57
CA PHE A 466 2.56 16.72 -5.56
C PHE A 466 3.21 16.72 -6.95
N CYS A 467 2.42 16.73 -8.01
CA CYS A 467 2.90 16.81 -9.39
C CYS A 467 3.05 18.25 -9.89
N LEU A 468 2.57 19.24 -9.13
CA LEU A 468 2.62 20.66 -9.53
C LEU A 468 4.04 21.23 -9.33
N PRO A 469 4.51 22.12 -10.22
CA PRO A 469 5.77 22.85 -10.01
C PRO A 469 5.74 23.72 -8.76
N THR A 470 6.79 23.64 -7.94
CA THR A 470 6.91 24.40 -6.68
C THR A 470 7.87 25.58 -6.78
N ALA A 471 8.61 25.71 -7.89
CA ALA A 471 9.52 26.81 -8.18
C ALA A 471 9.21 27.46 -9.54
N ASN A 472 9.46 28.77 -9.67
CA ASN A 472 9.17 29.57 -10.85
C ASN A 472 10.39 30.43 -11.26
N PRO A 473 10.80 30.47 -12.54
CA PRO A 473 10.25 29.77 -13.70
C PRO A 473 10.55 28.27 -13.70
N VAL A 474 9.76 27.50 -14.46
CA VAL A 474 10.02 26.08 -14.72
C VAL A 474 11.11 25.93 -15.77
N THR A 475 12.25 25.41 -15.37
CA THR A 475 13.44 25.08 -16.17
C THR A 475 13.77 23.59 -16.00
N ASP A 476 14.81 23.10 -16.67
CA ASP A 476 15.34 21.76 -16.44
C ASP A 476 15.84 21.52 -15.00
N GLN A 477 16.20 22.60 -14.29
CA GLN A 477 16.68 22.59 -12.89
C GLN A 477 15.59 22.89 -11.86
N THR A 478 14.40 23.33 -12.27
CA THR A 478 13.28 23.61 -11.32
C THR A 478 12.02 22.80 -11.63
N LEU A 479 12.04 22.00 -12.69
CA LEU A 479 10.97 21.09 -13.03
C LEU A 479 10.73 20.10 -11.89
N ASN A 480 9.47 19.96 -11.50
CA ASN A 480 9.06 18.90 -10.59
C ASN A 480 9.05 17.54 -11.34
N TYR A 481 10.16 16.80 -11.26
CA TYR A 481 10.31 15.49 -11.89
C TYR A 481 9.45 14.37 -11.27
N THR A 482 8.65 14.68 -10.25
CA THR A 482 7.72 13.71 -9.63
C THR A 482 6.77 13.09 -10.65
N VAL A 483 6.26 13.88 -11.60
CA VAL A 483 5.38 13.36 -12.68
C VAL A 483 6.09 12.30 -13.51
N VAL A 484 7.35 12.54 -13.85
CA VAL A 484 8.18 11.61 -14.62
C VAL A 484 8.39 10.33 -13.82
N ALA A 485 8.75 10.46 -12.56
CA ALA A 485 9.08 9.32 -11.73
C ALA A 485 7.84 8.46 -11.38
N VAL A 486 6.70 9.08 -11.04
CA VAL A 486 5.42 8.38 -10.89
C VAL A 486 4.96 7.75 -12.21
N GLY A 487 5.17 8.45 -13.33
CA GLY A 487 4.92 7.93 -14.67
C GLY A 487 5.73 6.67 -14.98
N ILE A 488 7.02 6.65 -14.63
CA ILE A 488 7.90 5.47 -14.77
C ILE A 488 7.34 4.30 -13.95
N ILE A 489 6.88 4.54 -12.72
CA ILE A 489 6.30 3.50 -11.87
C ILE A 489 4.99 2.97 -12.47
N ALA A 490 4.07 3.87 -12.84
CA ALA A 490 2.78 3.52 -13.38
C ALA A 490 2.91 2.73 -14.71
N VAL A 491 3.68 3.28 -15.65
CA VAL A 491 3.95 2.67 -16.95
C VAL A 491 4.73 1.37 -16.78
N GLY A 492 5.74 1.34 -15.89
CA GLY A 492 6.52 0.15 -15.60
C GLY A 492 5.65 -0.99 -15.07
N ALA A 493 4.79 -0.72 -14.09
CA ALA A 493 3.88 -1.71 -13.52
C ALA A 493 2.84 -2.19 -14.55
N LEU A 494 2.29 -1.30 -15.39
CA LEU A 494 1.33 -1.62 -16.45
C LEU A 494 1.95 -2.41 -17.60
N LEU A 495 3.16 -2.03 -18.05
CA LEU A 495 3.90 -2.75 -19.08
C LEU A 495 4.31 -4.13 -18.57
N ALA A 496 4.83 -4.20 -17.33
CA ALA A 496 5.14 -5.47 -16.70
C ALA A 496 3.89 -6.36 -16.63
N TRP A 497 2.72 -5.80 -16.30
CA TRP A 497 1.46 -6.52 -16.33
C TRP A 497 1.10 -7.04 -17.73
N GLY A 498 1.03 -6.16 -18.74
CA GLY A 498 0.58 -6.49 -20.09
C GLY A 498 1.52 -7.43 -20.85
N LEU A 499 2.82 -7.33 -20.62
CA LEU A 499 3.83 -8.10 -21.34
C LEU A 499 4.21 -9.40 -20.64
N TRP A 500 4.17 -9.42 -19.30
CA TRP A 500 4.78 -10.49 -18.50
C TRP A 500 3.87 -11.01 -17.38
N ALA A 501 3.54 -10.20 -16.38
CA ALA A 501 2.93 -10.63 -15.13
C ALA A 501 1.54 -11.26 -15.29
N ARG A 502 0.71 -10.79 -16.24
CA ARG A 502 -0.63 -11.37 -16.47
C ARG A 502 -0.63 -12.87 -16.82
N ARG A 503 0.52 -13.43 -17.21
CA ARG A 503 0.66 -14.84 -17.62
C ARG A 503 0.96 -15.79 -16.46
N TRP A 504 1.44 -15.28 -15.33
CA TRP A 504 1.97 -16.10 -14.24
C TRP A 504 1.64 -15.57 -12.83
N PHE A 505 1.41 -14.27 -12.68
CA PHE A 505 1.08 -13.68 -11.38
C PHE A 505 -0.40 -13.90 -11.07
N THR A 506 -0.66 -14.72 -10.08
CA THR A 506 -2.01 -14.97 -9.55
C THR A 506 -2.31 -14.14 -8.29
N GLY A 507 -1.28 -13.60 -7.64
CA GLY A 507 -1.40 -12.95 -6.34
C GLY A 507 -1.68 -13.96 -5.21
N PRO A 508 -2.37 -13.52 -4.13
CA PRO A 508 -2.79 -14.42 -3.05
C PRO A 508 -3.55 -15.65 -3.58
N LYS A 509 -3.46 -16.79 -2.87
CA LYS A 509 -3.98 -18.08 -3.34
C LYS A 509 -5.47 -18.01 -3.70
N GLU A 510 -5.82 -18.26 -4.95
CA GLU A 510 -7.18 -18.07 -5.48
C GLU A 510 -8.25 -18.89 -4.76
N GLU A 511 -7.96 -20.12 -4.33
CA GLU A 511 -8.90 -20.97 -3.57
C GLU A 511 -9.33 -20.31 -2.24
N VAL A 512 -8.35 -19.74 -1.54
CA VAL A 512 -8.57 -19.00 -0.29
C VAL A 512 -9.37 -17.73 -0.56
N MET A 513 -9.03 -17.01 -1.63
CA MET A 513 -9.72 -15.79 -2.02
C MET A 513 -11.18 -16.06 -2.38
N GLN A 514 -11.48 -17.18 -3.05
CA GLN A 514 -12.84 -17.59 -3.37
C GLN A 514 -13.63 -17.97 -2.13
N ALA A 515 -13.05 -18.77 -1.24
CA ALA A 515 -13.69 -19.13 0.02
C ALA A 515 -14.02 -17.88 0.86
N LEU A 516 -13.08 -16.94 1.00
CA LEU A 516 -13.32 -15.68 1.71
C LEU A 516 -14.42 -14.82 1.06
N ARG A 517 -14.46 -14.70 -0.28
CA ARG A 517 -15.51 -13.96 -1.01
C ARG A 517 -16.90 -14.55 -0.80
N LEU A 518 -16.95 -15.88 -0.69
CA LEU A 518 -18.18 -16.58 -0.39
C LEU A 518 -18.49 -16.56 1.11
N GLY A 519 -17.61 -16.09 1.99
CA GLY A 519 -17.81 -16.17 3.44
C GLY A 519 -17.80 -17.62 3.94
N VAL A 520 -16.93 -18.45 3.35
CA VAL A 520 -16.61 -19.81 3.79
C VAL A 520 -15.24 -19.77 4.43
N ASP A 521 -15.08 -20.49 5.53
CA ASP A 521 -13.78 -20.68 6.14
C ASP A 521 -12.89 -21.55 5.23
N PRO A 522 -11.77 -21.04 4.68
CA PRO A 522 -10.91 -21.82 3.79
C PRO A 522 -10.19 -22.98 4.49
N THR A 523 -10.20 -23.02 5.82
CA THR A 523 -9.63 -24.11 6.61
C THR A 523 -10.58 -25.30 6.76
N ASP A 524 -11.86 -25.16 6.38
CA ASP A 524 -12.85 -26.23 6.47
C ASP A 524 -12.85 -27.12 5.22
N PRO A 525 -12.42 -28.39 5.30
CA PRO A 525 -12.28 -29.26 4.14
C PRO A 525 -13.62 -29.49 3.43
N GLY A 526 -13.69 -29.14 2.14
CA GLY A 526 -14.89 -29.36 1.31
C GLY A 526 -16.00 -28.31 1.47
N ALA A 527 -15.93 -27.40 2.43
CA ALA A 527 -16.96 -26.37 2.64
C ALA A 527 -17.11 -25.42 1.45
N LEU A 528 -16.00 -25.13 0.74
CA LEU A 528 -16.01 -24.33 -0.48
C LEU A 528 -16.79 -25.04 -1.60
N GLU A 529 -16.55 -26.34 -1.78
CA GLU A 529 -17.22 -27.16 -2.80
C GLU A 529 -18.71 -27.33 -2.47
N GLU A 530 -19.06 -27.58 -1.21
CA GLU A 530 -20.46 -27.67 -0.76
C GLU A 530 -21.23 -26.38 -1.02
N LYS A 531 -20.60 -25.21 -0.80
CA LYS A 531 -21.25 -23.92 -1.07
C LYS A 531 -21.41 -23.64 -2.56
N LYS A 532 -20.41 -24.00 -3.38
CA LYS A 532 -20.53 -23.93 -4.84
C LYS A 532 -21.68 -24.80 -5.33
N GLU A 533 -21.80 -26.03 -4.84
CA GLU A 533 -22.91 -26.94 -5.17
C GLU A 533 -24.27 -26.38 -4.75
N LYS A 534 -24.37 -25.76 -3.57
CA LYS A 534 -25.59 -25.10 -3.10
C LYS A 534 -25.96 -23.88 -3.95
N GLU A 535 -25.02 -23.03 -4.33
CA GLU A 535 -25.31 -21.88 -5.22
C GLU A 535 -25.75 -22.36 -6.61
N VAL A 536 -25.12 -23.40 -7.15
CA VAL A 536 -25.52 -24.02 -8.43
C VAL A 536 -26.93 -24.62 -8.34
N ASN A 537 -27.27 -25.28 -7.24
CA ASN A 537 -28.61 -25.85 -7.03
C ASN A 537 -29.69 -24.78 -6.74
N THR A 538 -29.32 -23.67 -6.08
CA THR A 538 -30.26 -22.57 -5.75
C THR A 538 -30.50 -21.64 -6.94
N SER A 539 -29.54 -21.52 -7.85
CA SER A 539 -29.65 -20.77 -9.11
C SER A 539 -30.29 -21.56 -10.25
N GLY A 540 -30.85 -22.75 -9.96
CA GLY A 540 -31.62 -23.54 -10.90
C GLY A 540 -32.71 -22.69 -11.59
N ILE A 541 -32.53 -22.48 -12.89
CA ILE A 541 -33.27 -21.58 -13.81
C ILE A 541 -32.72 -20.14 -13.86
N LEU A 542 -31.46 -19.96 -14.25
CA LEU A 542 -31.10 -18.91 -15.21
C LEU A 542 -30.11 -19.50 -16.22
N GLU A 543 -30.45 -19.35 -17.51
CA GLU A 543 -29.55 -19.66 -18.64
C GLU A 543 -28.17 -19.01 -18.44
N PRO A 544 -27.09 -19.59 -19.00
CA PRO A 544 -25.78 -18.96 -18.92
C PRO A 544 -25.86 -17.55 -19.50
N GLU A 545 -25.68 -16.55 -18.63
CA GLU A 545 -25.54 -15.16 -19.05
C GLU A 545 -24.34 -15.12 -20.01
N LYS A 546 -24.60 -14.89 -21.29
CA LYS A 546 -23.55 -14.69 -22.30
C LYS A 546 -22.75 -13.45 -21.89
N TYR A 547 -21.68 -13.64 -21.15
CA TYR A 547 -20.67 -12.62 -20.95
C TYR A 547 -20.03 -12.32 -22.31
N ARG A 548 -20.50 -11.25 -22.97
CA ARG A 548 -19.80 -10.64 -24.10
C ARG A 548 -18.67 -9.79 -23.52
N PRO A 549 -17.39 -10.11 -23.77
CA PRO A 549 -16.34 -9.15 -23.47
C PRO A 549 -16.61 -7.85 -24.28
N PRO A 550 -16.28 -6.66 -23.75
CA PRO A 550 -16.42 -5.43 -24.51
C PRO A 550 -15.57 -5.50 -25.79
N THR A 551 -16.20 -5.23 -26.94
CA THR A 551 -15.52 -5.16 -28.24
C THR A 551 -14.55 -3.98 -28.23
N ILE A 552 -13.25 -4.25 -28.24
CA ILE A 552 -12.23 -3.24 -28.54
C ILE A 552 -12.25 -3.02 -30.05
N TRP A 553 -12.52 -1.79 -30.48
CA TRP A 553 -12.31 -1.38 -31.87
C TRP A 553 -10.81 -1.34 -32.17
N MET A 554 -10.30 -2.39 -32.79
CA MET A 554 -9.11 -2.32 -33.62
C MET A 554 -9.57 -2.36 -35.08
N GLY A 555 -9.04 -1.46 -35.90
CA GLY A 555 -9.51 -1.21 -37.26
C GLY A 555 -9.75 -2.45 -38.13
N ALA A 556 -10.75 -2.33 -38.99
CA ALA A 556 -11.01 -3.00 -40.27
C ALA A 556 -10.98 -4.55 -40.39
N THR A 557 -10.86 -5.36 -39.34
CA THR A 557 -10.98 -6.83 -39.52
C THR A 557 -11.63 -7.54 -38.33
N GLN A 558 -12.80 -8.15 -38.54
CA GLN A 558 -13.48 -8.99 -37.54
C GLN A 558 -12.92 -10.42 -37.55
N ALA A 559 -12.48 -10.93 -36.40
CA ALA A 559 -12.29 -12.36 -36.16
C ALA A 559 -13.27 -12.82 -35.06
N LYS A 560 -14.13 -13.81 -35.36
CA LYS A 560 -15.04 -14.44 -34.39
C LYS A 560 -14.39 -15.70 -33.80
N ILE A 561 -14.39 -15.81 -32.47
CA ILE A 561 -13.99 -17.02 -31.73
C ILE A 561 -15.24 -17.90 -31.51
N VAL A 562 -15.05 -19.22 -31.63
CA VAL A 562 -16.07 -20.29 -31.67
C VAL A 562 -16.77 -20.49 -30.31
N GLU A 563 -18.12 -20.61 -30.31
CA GLU A 563 -18.93 -21.00 -29.14
C GLU A 563 -18.91 -22.53 -28.92
N TYR A 564 -18.88 -22.99 -27.66
CA TYR A 564 -19.07 -24.39 -27.28
C TYR A 564 -20.18 -24.51 -26.22
N VAL A 565 -20.94 -25.61 -26.29
CA VAL A 565 -22.00 -25.97 -25.33
C VAL A 565 -21.68 -27.36 -24.77
N VAL A 566 -21.63 -27.48 -23.45
CA VAL A 566 -21.46 -28.75 -22.73
C VAL A 566 -22.78 -29.04 -22.00
N LEU A 567 -23.42 -30.16 -22.32
CA LEU A 567 -24.58 -30.67 -21.57
C LEU A 567 -24.12 -31.88 -20.76
N LYS A 568 -24.28 -31.82 -19.43
CA LYS A 568 -24.12 -32.98 -18.54
C LYS A 568 -25.45 -33.72 -18.47
N THR A 569 -25.48 -34.95 -18.96
CA THR A 569 -26.54 -35.92 -18.65
C THR A 569 -25.95 -37.03 -17.79
N GLY A 570 -26.78 -37.70 -16.98
CA GLY A 570 -26.37 -38.68 -15.95
C GLY A 570 -25.62 -39.94 -16.42
N PHE A 571 -25.10 -39.97 -17.64
CA PHE A 571 -24.34 -41.08 -18.22
C PHE A 571 -23.12 -40.63 -19.07
N GLY A 572 -22.60 -39.40 -18.91
CA GLY A 572 -21.38 -38.93 -19.58
C GLY A 572 -21.52 -37.58 -20.31
N SER A 573 -20.39 -37.00 -20.74
CA SER A 573 -20.32 -35.66 -21.35
C SER A 573 -20.28 -35.74 -22.88
N VAL A 574 -21.19 -35.04 -23.57
CA VAL A 574 -21.19 -34.95 -25.04
C VAL A 574 -20.77 -33.55 -25.48
N LEU A 575 -19.79 -33.47 -26.41
CA LEU A 575 -19.29 -32.21 -26.96
C LEU A 575 -19.88 -31.96 -28.35
N PHE A 576 -20.46 -30.78 -28.58
CA PHE A 576 -20.93 -30.35 -29.90
C PHE A 576 -20.00 -29.28 -30.49
N PHE A 577 -19.54 -29.50 -31.73
CA PHE A 577 -18.81 -28.50 -32.51
C PHE A 577 -19.73 -27.92 -33.58
N THR A 578 -19.78 -26.59 -33.68
CA THR A 578 -20.37 -25.92 -34.84
C THR A 578 -19.35 -25.01 -35.49
N HIS A 579 -19.06 -25.23 -36.77
CA HIS A 579 -18.34 -24.26 -37.59
C HIS A 579 -19.35 -23.39 -38.33
N SER A 580 -19.17 -22.07 -38.29
CA SER A 580 -19.87 -21.15 -39.18
C SER A 580 -18.88 -20.58 -40.18
N LEU A 581 -18.94 -21.09 -41.40
CA LEU A 581 -18.46 -20.36 -42.58
C LEU A 581 -19.66 -19.61 -43.16
N THR A 582 -19.40 -18.38 -43.59
CA THR A 582 -20.37 -17.44 -44.13
C THR A 582 -21.22 -18.06 -45.24
N GLY A 583 -22.53 -18.12 -45.02
CA GLY A 583 -23.55 -18.34 -46.05
C GLY A 583 -23.56 -19.71 -46.72
N MET A 584 -24.00 -20.75 -46.01
CA MET A 584 -24.82 -21.91 -46.46
C MET A 584 -24.74 -23.03 -45.39
N GLU A 585 -25.85 -23.77 -45.24
CA GLU A 585 -26.16 -24.95 -44.40
C GLU A 585 -25.25 -25.35 -43.19
N LYS A 586 -25.88 -25.52 -42.03
CA LYS A 586 -25.25 -26.06 -40.81
C LYS A 586 -25.05 -27.58 -40.94
N VAL A 587 -23.80 -28.04 -40.98
CA VAL A 587 -23.44 -29.46 -40.83
C VAL A 587 -22.68 -29.63 -39.51
N GLY A 588 -23.29 -30.33 -38.55
CA GLY A 588 -22.65 -30.67 -37.26
C GLY A 588 -22.05 -32.07 -37.27
N LYS A 589 -20.92 -32.27 -36.59
CA LYS A 589 -20.37 -33.60 -36.24
C LYS A 589 -20.61 -33.86 -34.75
N VAL A 590 -21.10 -35.05 -34.42
CA VAL A 590 -21.23 -35.53 -33.05
C VAL A 590 -20.01 -36.38 -32.73
N VAL A 591 -19.33 -36.07 -31.62
CA VAL A 591 -18.22 -36.87 -31.09
C VAL A 591 -18.55 -37.24 -29.66
N VAL A 592 -18.63 -38.53 -29.38
CA VAL A 592 -18.85 -39.06 -28.03
C VAL A 592 -17.48 -39.37 -27.43
N ILE A 593 -17.20 -38.78 -26.25
CA ILE A 593 -15.97 -38.98 -25.50
C ILE A 593 -16.33 -39.64 -24.17
N ASP A 594 -15.75 -40.81 -23.92
CA ASP A 594 -15.87 -41.53 -22.66
C ASP A 594 -14.47 -41.71 -22.05
N GLU A 595 -14.32 -41.37 -20.76
CA GLU A 595 -13.05 -41.41 -20.01
C GLU A 595 -11.79 -40.90 -20.77
N GLY A 596 -11.95 -39.83 -21.56
CA GLY A 596 -10.85 -39.21 -22.30
C GLY A 596 -10.42 -39.93 -23.59
N ARG A 597 -11.22 -40.89 -24.10
CA ARG A 597 -11.02 -41.53 -25.42
C ARG A 597 -12.23 -41.32 -26.34
N ILE A 598 -11.98 -41.13 -27.63
CA ILE A 598 -13.03 -41.00 -28.66
C ILE A 598 -13.55 -42.41 -28.98
N VAL A 599 -14.83 -42.67 -28.73
CA VAL A 599 -15.40 -44.03 -28.85
C VAL A 599 -16.14 -44.24 -30.19
N GLU A 600 -16.62 -43.18 -30.85
CA GLU A 600 -17.30 -43.32 -32.16
C GLU A 600 -17.25 -42.03 -33.01
N GLN A 601 -17.01 -42.16 -34.34
CA GLN A 601 -17.16 -41.07 -35.32
C GLN A 601 -18.35 -41.37 -36.24
N GLY A 602 -19.48 -40.68 -36.03
CA GLY A 602 -20.64 -40.78 -36.92
C GLY A 602 -20.44 -40.07 -38.27
N LYS A 603 -20.97 -40.64 -39.36
CA LYS A 603 -20.98 -40.02 -40.71
C LYS A 603 -21.89 -38.78 -40.75
N PRO A 604 -21.57 -37.76 -41.57
CA PRO A 604 -22.29 -36.49 -41.58
C PRO A 604 -23.57 -36.67 -42.41
N ASN A 605 -24.75 -36.61 -41.79
CA ASN A 605 -26.03 -36.19 -42.39
C ASN A 605 -27.17 -36.36 -41.37
N VAL A 606 -27.35 -35.36 -40.49
CA VAL A 606 -28.62 -35.18 -39.77
C VAL A 606 -29.00 -33.71 -39.89
N LEU A 607 -30.03 -33.42 -40.68
CA LEU A 607 -30.63 -32.10 -40.84
C LEU A 607 -31.63 -31.88 -39.69
N LEU A 608 -31.42 -30.84 -38.87
CA LEU A 608 -32.39 -30.40 -37.87
C LEU A 608 -33.24 -29.26 -38.45
N SER A 609 -34.50 -29.54 -38.77
CA SER A 609 -35.48 -28.53 -39.20
C SER A 609 -36.73 -28.56 -38.31
N GLY A 610 -37.09 -27.41 -37.73
CA GLY A 610 -38.44 -27.08 -37.26
C GLY A 610 -38.71 -27.20 -35.74
N PRO A 611 -39.48 -26.26 -35.15
CA PRO A 611 -39.82 -26.30 -33.72
C PRO A 611 -41.02 -27.23 -33.48
N SER A 612 -41.01 -27.90 -32.32
CA SER A 612 -42.06 -28.77 -31.76
C SER A 612 -42.30 -30.14 -32.43
N THR A 613 -41.72 -31.22 -31.90
CA THR A 613 -42.39 -32.54 -31.87
C THR A 613 -41.82 -33.44 -30.77
N GLN A 614 -42.70 -34.26 -30.21
CA GLN A 614 -42.57 -35.11 -29.04
C GLN A 614 -41.52 -36.23 -29.16
N LEU A 615 -40.92 -36.60 -28.03
CA LEU A 615 -40.19 -37.86 -27.84
C LEU A 615 -41.17 -39.03 -27.97
N GLN A 616 -41.11 -39.76 -29.08
CA GLN A 616 -41.76 -41.06 -29.21
C GLN A 616 -40.73 -42.17 -28.97
N GLN A 617 -41.03 -43.03 -27.99
CA GLN A 617 -40.38 -44.31 -27.76
C GLN A 617 -40.46 -45.18 -29.02
N VAL A 618 -39.35 -45.80 -29.40
CA VAL A 618 -39.35 -46.99 -30.26
C VAL A 618 -38.71 -48.13 -29.48
N ALA A 619 -39.54 -49.09 -29.10
CA ALA A 619 -39.15 -50.44 -28.70
C ALA A 619 -39.44 -51.42 -29.86
N THR A 620 -38.84 -52.62 -29.77
CA THR A 620 -38.96 -53.82 -30.63
C THR A 620 -38.03 -53.85 -31.86
N GLY A 621 -37.31 -54.94 -32.19
CA GLY A 621 -37.20 -56.27 -31.60
C GLY A 621 -36.26 -57.18 -32.42
N ASP A 622 -35.81 -58.25 -31.75
CA ASP A 622 -35.38 -59.59 -32.20
C ASP A 622 -34.20 -59.86 -33.16
N GLY A 623 -33.35 -60.81 -32.74
CA GLY A 623 -32.28 -61.41 -33.56
C GLY A 623 -31.34 -62.44 -32.89
N ALA A 624 -31.88 -63.41 -32.13
CA ALA A 624 -31.44 -64.81 -31.89
C ALA A 624 -29.95 -65.25 -31.76
N GLY A 625 -29.69 -66.00 -30.66
CA GLY A 625 -28.77 -67.16 -30.57
C GLY A 625 -27.60 -66.98 -29.59
N GLY A 626 -27.36 -67.79 -28.55
CA GLY A 626 -27.94 -69.02 -28.03
C GLY A 626 -26.91 -69.70 -27.09
N ARG A 627 -27.39 -70.33 -26.01
CA ARG A 627 -26.72 -71.26 -25.05
C ARG A 627 -26.02 -70.66 -23.81
N GLY A 628 -26.56 -71.00 -22.63
CA GLY A 628 -26.04 -70.70 -21.28
C GLY A 628 -25.05 -71.75 -20.76
N PRO A 629 -25.16 -72.19 -19.48
CA PRO A 629 -24.84 -71.47 -18.23
C PRO A 629 -23.77 -72.22 -17.40
N THR A 630 -23.20 -71.60 -16.35
CA THR A 630 -22.69 -72.18 -15.06
C THR A 630 -21.82 -71.11 -14.36
N ASP A 631 -22.23 -70.61 -13.19
CA ASP A 631 -21.95 -71.10 -11.83
C ASP A 631 -20.50 -70.92 -11.33
N THR A 632 -20.41 -70.11 -10.27
CA THR A 632 -19.52 -70.17 -9.09
C THR A 632 -17.99 -70.19 -9.24
N GLY A 633 -17.37 -69.22 -8.57
CA GLY A 633 -15.97 -69.18 -8.13
C GLY A 633 -15.76 -67.97 -7.22
#